data_AF-A0A8J7XF38-F1
#
_entry.id   AF-A0A8J7XF38-F1
#
_cell.length_a   1.000
_cell.length_b   1.000
_cell.length_c   1.000
_cell.angle_alpha   90.00
_cell.angle_beta   90.00
_cell.angle_gamma   90.00
#
_symmetry.space_group_name_H-M   'P 1'
#
loop_
_entity.id
_entity.type
_entity.pdbx_description
1 polymer ?
#
loop_
_entity_poly.entity_id
_entity_poly.type
_entity_poly.pdbx_seq_one_letter_code
_entity_poly.pdbx_strand_id
1 'polypeptide(L)'
;MTHQPDSSASKSTPSRAHKAIHYERQTQVVPKHTFDLTPFLENVKTWVEHAPVWRPDDIFVLRFVFLLPDREKTSHGTQRVNIRSIKEYEAAQTGLMFARSLIDGLVCGGYVYRGYAFRTGLQLGPSWREGNGVKTCAVLEFPCSAGCITADIFVFAAKALFSAEELNHMQAVTINLYFNDSILGTEDLPVRVRLPPPDAAIALYSLPQIQDILYDTMSSRHVLFTLKTPLGSMRQGMMVKTLSGWKNVEITCREELYTSVVEHGIAEFMPAVNRVDEDYPSSITIETDPGSMMEAVLGKRKSWILNTYVTEKILGILERYNLYYMVKFSGNKGWHIQIPVELKEPFTVYQDIVKTIVTRDTDSLSQEQGTAARDEILQLEEVKSYKDPFFVARRFVDLVGARVMFYELRDIGRILTLDDLKKLHVSVQPMKREDYLLKDLDIYETSRGPVKVGIPQILSINPYSRFRRQFKLLIDHSSNKREGKLRSVFSLHSKTGLVSLPALLQTTEGTPRFDPRMWDHDFVHTWARAERVYDKISTGILHPRDSIQPRKVNEQSGFEQFLRDNAGLLIYLLQEGGEALELLTTPAAVRANTHLWNPKSQ
;
A
#
# COMPACT_ATOMS: atom_id res chain seq x y z
N MET A 1 67.00 1.91 33.52
CA MET A 1 66.53 0.88 32.58
C MET A 1 65.20 1.35 32.03
N THR A 2 65.20 1.70 30.74
CA THR A 2 64.08 2.26 29.97
C THR A 2 63.10 1.16 29.55
N HIS A 3 61.82 1.32 29.89
CA HIS A 3 60.73 0.52 29.35
C HIS A 3 60.39 0.99 27.92
N GLN A 4 60.49 0.09 26.94
CA GLN A 4 59.94 0.28 25.59
C GLN A 4 58.42 0.08 25.62
N PRO A 5 57.64 0.91 24.90
CA PRO A 5 56.23 0.63 24.64
C PRO A 5 56.09 -0.29 23.43
N ASP A 6 55.28 -1.33 23.57
CA ASP A 6 54.89 -2.26 22.51
C ASP A 6 54.17 -1.51 21.37
N SER A 7 54.74 -1.63 20.17
CA SER A 7 54.13 -1.17 18.93
C SER A 7 52.97 -2.09 18.54
N SER A 8 51.74 -1.67 18.80
CA SER A 8 50.55 -2.32 18.27
C SER A 8 50.44 -2.05 16.76
N ALA A 9 50.84 -3.06 15.97
CA ALA A 9 50.61 -3.06 14.53
C ALA A 9 49.10 -3.06 14.24
N SER A 10 48.59 -1.92 13.76
CA SER A 10 47.23 -1.83 13.23
C SER A 10 47.12 -2.71 12.00
N LYS A 11 46.51 -3.90 12.14
CA LYS A 11 46.10 -4.71 10.99
C LYS A 11 45.04 -3.94 10.22
N SER A 12 45.42 -3.35 9.09
CA SER A 12 44.49 -2.74 8.15
C SER A 12 43.49 -3.80 7.68
N THR A 13 42.23 -3.67 8.09
CA THR A 13 41.14 -4.54 7.63
C THR A 13 41.03 -4.37 6.12
N PRO A 14 41.12 -5.46 5.31
CA PRO A 14 40.99 -5.34 3.87
C PRO A 14 39.61 -4.77 3.54
N SER A 15 39.60 -3.64 2.82
CA SER A 15 38.40 -3.06 2.21
C SER A 15 37.61 -4.17 1.51
N ARG A 16 36.40 -4.45 2.02
CA ARG A 16 35.46 -5.40 1.41
C ARG A 16 34.87 -4.77 0.14
N ALA A 17 35.68 -4.60 -0.90
CA ALA A 17 35.21 -4.11 -2.18
C ALA A 17 34.12 -5.04 -2.74
N HIS A 18 32.88 -4.56 -2.77
CA HIS A 18 31.73 -5.28 -3.30
C HIS A 18 31.87 -5.37 -4.82
N LYS A 19 32.05 -6.58 -5.37
CA LYS A 19 32.37 -6.74 -6.81
C LYS A 19 31.17 -6.54 -7.74
N ALA A 20 29.94 -6.72 -7.25
CA ALA A 20 28.69 -6.44 -7.98
C ALA A 20 27.47 -6.53 -7.06
N ILE A 21 26.56 -5.56 -7.12
CA ILE A 21 25.20 -5.68 -6.54
C ILE A 21 24.31 -6.40 -7.55
N HIS A 22 23.49 -7.34 -7.10
CA HIS A 22 22.55 -8.05 -7.97
C HIS A 22 21.14 -7.90 -7.47
N TYR A 23 20.27 -7.64 -8.43
CA TYR A 23 18.84 -7.49 -8.24
C TYR A 23 18.26 -8.81 -7.72
N GLU A 24 17.31 -8.74 -6.80
CA GLU A 24 16.60 -9.92 -6.33
C GLU A 24 16.06 -10.70 -7.54
N ARG A 25 16.11 -12.04 -7.48
CA ARG A 25 15.48 -12.92 -8.49
C ARG A 25 13.95 -12.86 -8.42
N GLN A 26 13.37 -11.72 -8.07
CA GLN A 26 11.97 -11.49 -8.37
C GLN A 26 11.87 -11.39 -9.88
N THR A 27 11.09 -12.31 -10.43
CA THR A 27 10.66 -12.34 -11.82
C THR A 27 9.86 -11.09 -12.21
N GLN A 28 9.66 -10.14 -11.30
CA GLN A 28 8.95 -8.89 -11.50
C GLN A 28 9.74 -7.97 -12.43
N VAL A 29 9.15 -7.71 -13.59
CA VAL A 29 9.61 -6.63 -14.45
C VAL A 29 9.24 -5.33 -13.75
N VAL A 30 10.21 -4.45 -13.56
CA VAL A 30 9.94 -3.10 -13.04
C VAL A 30 9.56 -2.20 -14.22
N PRO A 31 8.46 -1.43 -14.14
CA PRO A 31 8.10 -0.48 -15.17
C PRO A 31 9.26 0.46 -15.51
N LYS A 32 9.50 0.69 -16.81
CA LYS A 32 10.57 1.61 -17.26
C LYS A 32 10.15 3.08 -17.14
N HIS A 33 8.85 3.32 -17.01
CA HIS A 33 8.28 4.65 -17.07
C HIS A 33 6.87 4.67 -16.46
N THR A 34 6.21 5.82 -16.52
CA THR A 34 4.77 5.97 -16.26
C THR A 34 4.14 6.79 -17.37
N PHE A 35 2.92 6.44 -17.80
CA PHE A 35 2.18 7.28 -18.75
C PHE A 35 1.64 8.54 -18.07
N ASP A 36 1.88 9.69 -18.69
CA ASP A 36 1.36 10.97 -18.23
C ASP A 36 0.00 11.24 -18.87
N LEU A 37 -1.06 11.10 -18.08
CA LEU A 37 -2.42 11.34 -18.58
C LEU A 37 -2.74 12.83 -18.72
N THR A 38 -1.94 13.76 -18.17
CA THR A 38 -2.24 15.19 -18.15
C THR A 38 -2.68 15.75 -19.50
N PRO A 39 -1.99 15.51 -20.63
CA PRO A 39 -2.41 16.03 -21.93
C PRO A 39 -3.82 15.56 -22.33
N PHE A 40 -4.11 14.26 -22.15
CA PHE A 40 -5.45 13.72 -22.40
C PHE A 40 -6.50 14.37 -21.49
N LEU A 41 -6.19 14.53 -20.19
CA LEU A 41 -7.12 15.14 -19.23
C LEU A 41 -7.47 16.60 -19.58
N GLU A 42 -6.52 17.33 -20.16
CA GLU A 42 -6.71 18.71 -20.61
C GLU A 42 -7.52 18.77 -21.91
N ASN A 43 -7.24 17.86 -22.86
CA ASN A 43 -7.85 17.89 -24.20
C ASN A 43 -9.23 17.23 -24.29
N VAL A 44 -9.52 16.22 -23.46
CA VAL A 44 -10.75 15.43 -23.58
C VAL A 44 -12.02 16.28 -23.38
N LYS A 45 -11.95 17.34 -22.57
CA LYS A 45 -13.06 18.28 -22.43
C LYS A 45 -13.37 18.99 -23.75
N THR A 46 -12.35 19.50 -24.41
CA THR A 46 -12.48 20.15 -25.71
C THR A 46 -13.01 19.17 -26.75
N TRP A 47 -12.54 17.92 -26.79
CA TRP A 47 -13.04 16.93 -27.74
C TRP A 47 -14.54 16.66 -27.57
N VAL A 48 -15.01 16.53 -26.33
CA VAL A 48 -16.43 16.30 -26.04
C VAL A 48 -17.28 17.53 -26.39
N GLU A 49 -16.77 18.75 -26.15
CA GLU A 49 -17.47 19.99 -26.53
C GLU A 49 -17.59 20.19 -28.04
N HIS A 50 -16.69 19.62 -28.84
CA HIS A 50 -16.75 19.63 -30.30
C HIS A 50 -17.59 18.50 -30.90
N ALA A 51 -18.12 17.60 -30.06
CA ALA A 51 -19.01 16.56 -30.54
C ALA A 51 -20.27 17.20 -31.18
N PRO A 52 -20.76 16.66 -32.31
CA PRO A 52 -22.06 17.05 -32.86
C PRO A 52 -23.18 16.95 -31.82
N VAL A 53 -24.28 17.65 -32.06
CA VAL A 53 -25.49 17.53 -31.22
C VAL A 53 -25.92 16.07 -31.18
N TRP A 54 -25.89 15.47 -29.99
CA TRP A 54 -26.13 14.05 -29.81
C TRP A 54 -27.60 13.71 -29.51
N ARG A 55 -27.95 12.47 -29.79
CA ARG A 55 -29.22 11.81 -29.49
C ARG A 55 -29.01 10.75 -28.39
N PRO A 56 -30.08 10.31 -27.70
CA PRO A 56 -30.00 9.30 -26.64
C PRO A 56 -29.39 7.95 -27.05
N ASP A 57 -29.33 7.66 -28.36
CA ASP A 57 -28.80 6.40 -28.90
C ASP A 57 -27.38 6.55 -29.48
N ASP A 58 -26.81 7.76 -29.45
CA ASP A 58 -25.45 7.98 -29.92
C ASP A 58 -24.44 7.36 -28.95
N ILE A 59 -23.27 7.02 -29.47
CA ILE A 59 -22.25 6.28 -28.73
C ILE A 59 -20.92 7.01 -28.82
N PHE A 60 -20.32 7.26 -27.66
CA PHE A 60 -18.90 7.58 -27.56
C PHE A 60 -18.08 6.31 -27.43
N VAL A 61 -16.95 6.24 -28.12
CA VAL A 61 -16.02 5.13 -28.01
C VAL A 61 -14.66 5.66 -27.57
N LEU A 62 -14.23 5.28 -26.37
CA LEU A 62 -12.87 5.55 -25.90
C LEU A 62 -11.99 4.34 -26.20
N ARG A 63 -11.07 4.50 -27.15
CA ARG A 63 -10.18 3.45 -27.62
C ARG A 63 -8.74 3.75 -27.21
N PHE A 64 -8.15 2.84 -26.47
CA PHE A 64 -6.74 2.84 -26.13
C PHE A 64 -6.01 1.88 -27.06
N VAL A 65 -5.05 2.38 -27.83
CA VAL A 65 -4.18 1.58 -28.69
C VAL A 65 -2.82 1.48 -28.02
N PHE A 66 -2.47 0.29 -27.57
CA PHE A 66 -1.24 0.01 -26.86
C PHE A 66 -0.21 -0.58 -27.81
N LEU A 67 1.01 -0.08 -27.76
CA LEU A 67 2.18 -0.72 -28.35
C LEU A 67 2.79 -1.67 -27.31
N LEU A 68 2.72 -2.97 -27.56
CA LEU A 68 3.24 -4.00 -26.66
C LEU A 68 4.77 -4.10 -26.78
N PRO A 69 5.46 -4.53 -25.70
CA PRO A 69 6.88 -4.89 -25.78
C PRO A 69 7.14 -5.91 -26.88
N ASP A 70 8.27 -5.75 -27.58
CA ASP A 70 8.69 -6.69 -28.61
C ASP A 70 8.84 -8.10 -28.04
N ARG A 71 7.95 -9.00 -28.48
CA ARG A 71 8.11 -10.43 -28.21
C ARG A 71 9.08 -10.99 -29.23
N GLU A 72 10.38 -10.76 -29.01
CA GLU A 72 11.44 -11.37 -29.82
C GLU A 72 11.33 -12.91 -29.74
N LYS A 73 10.65 -13.51 -30.72
CA LYS A 73 10.72 -14.95 -31.00
C LYS A 73 11.89 -15.16 -31.95
N THR A 74 13.03 -15.51 -31.38
CA THR A 74 14.19 -16.01 -32.12
C THR A 74 13.85 -17.35 -32.78
N SER A 75 14.03 -17.45 -34.10
CA SER A 75 13.72 -18.64 -34.91
C SER A 75 14.70 -19.79 -34.62
N HIS A 76 14.25 -21.03 -34.88
CA HIS A 76 14.98 -22.26 -34.56
C HIS A 76 16.40 -22.29 -35.15
N GLY A 77 17.39 -22.41 -34.26
CA GLY A 77 18.79 -22.58 -34.61
C GLY A 77 19.68 -21.86 -33.59
N THR A 78 19.83 -22.44 -32.40
CA THR A 78 20.73 -21.94 -31.34
C THR A 78 20.52 -20.47 -30.94
N GLN A 79 19.38 -20.12 -30.33
CA GLN A 79 19.16 -18.73 -29.89
C GLN A 79 18.64 -18.59 -28.46
N ARG A 80 19.20 -17.57 -27.80
CA ARG A 80 18.88 -17.10 -26.44
C ARG A 80 17.47 -16.52 -26.43
N VAL A 81 16.56 -17.16 -25.69
CA VAL A 81 15.25 -16.57 -25.37
C VAL A 81 15.48 -15.30 -24.55
N ASN A 82 14.97 -14.16 -25.03
CA ASN A 82 14.94 -12.92 -24.26
C ASN A 82 13.84 -13.02 -23.18
N ILE A 83 14.15 -13.72 -22.08
CA ILE A 83 13.20 -13.96 -20.96
C ILE A 83 12.63 -12.64 -20.43
N ARG A 84 13.40 -11.54 -20.52
CA ARG A 84 12.94 -10.22 -20.08
C ARG A 84 11.76 -9.76 -20.92
N SER A 85 11.87 -9.79 -22.26
CA SER A 85 10.79 -9.29 -23.13
C SER A 85 9.50 -10.09 -22.99
N ILE A 86 9.60 -11.41 -22.80
CA ILE A 86 8.46 -12.28 -22.50
C ILE A 86 7.75 -11.81 -21.22
N LYS A 87 8.50 -11.54 -20.16
CA LYS A 87 7.92 -11.06 -18.90
C LYS A 87 7.35 -9.64 -19.00
N GLU A 88 7.96 -8.74 -19.78
CA GLU A 88 7.41 -7.38 -19.97
C GLU A 88 6.06 -7.49 -20.71
N TYR A 89 5.97 -8.40 -21.70
CA TYR A 89 4.74 -8.70 -22.42
C TYR A 89 3.67 -9.34 -21.50
N GLU A 90 4.04 -10.32 -20.68
CA GLU A 90 3.13 -10.96 -19.72
C GLU A 90 2.60 -9.95 -18.71
N ALA A 91 3.46 -9.10 -18.15
CA ALA A 91 3.04 -8.05 -17.23
C ALA A 91 2.06 -7.07 -17.90
N ALA A 92 2.35 -6.62 -19.14
CA ALA A 92 1.45 -5.77 -19.90
C ALA A 92 0.06 -6.41 -20.12
N GLN A 93 0.01 -7.71 -20.42
CA GLN A 93 -1.23 -8.49 -20.53
C GLN A 93 -1.97 -8.59 -19.19
N THR A 94 -1.26 -8.87 -18.09
CA THR A 94 -1.83 -8.87 -16.74
C THR A 94 -2.44 -7.52 -16.39
N GLY A 95 -1.80 -6.41 -16.76
CA GLY A 95 -2.32 -5.06 -16.59
C GLY A 95 -3.64 -4.84 -17.32
N LEU A 96 -3.75 -5.29 -18.58
CA LEU A 96 -5.00 -5.21 -19.36
C LEU A 96 -6.11 -6.06 -18.76
N MET A 97 -5.81 -7.27 -18.31
CA MET A 97 -6.78 -8.16 -17.67
C MET A 97 -7.26 -7.60 -16.33
N PHE A 98 -6.36 -7.04 -15.52
CA PHE A 98 -6.72 -6.34 -14.29
C PHE A 98 -7.65 -5.17 -14.58
N ALA A 99 -7.28 -4.32 -15.56
CA ALA A 99 -8.08 -3.17 -15.94
C ALA A 99 -9.46 -3.59 -16.45
N ARG A 100 -9.54 -4.71 -17.19
CA ARG A 100 -10.82 -5.29 -17.61
C ARG A 100 -11.65 -5.75 -16.43
N SER A 101 -11.10 -6.57 -15.54
CA SER A 101 -11.81 -7.02 -14.34
C SER A 101 -12.26 -5.84 -13.47
N LEU A 102 -11.47 -4.76 -13.44
CA LEU A 102 -11.85 -3.54 -12.76
C LEU A 102 -13.12 -2.94 -13.35
N ILE A 103 -13.13 -2.66 -14.66
CA ILE A 103 -14.29 -2.08 -15.33
C ILE A 103 -15.50 -3.03 -15.30
N ASP A 104 -15.30 -4.33 -15.53
CA ASP A 104 -16.38 -5.32 -15.47
C ASP A 104 -17.00 -5.36 -14.06
N GLY A 105 -16.18 -5.21 -13.01
CA GLY A 105 -16.67 -5.04 -11.64
C GLY A 105 -17.51 -3.78 -11.43
N LEU A 106 -17.12 -2.66 -12.06
CA LEU A 106 -17.91 -1.43 -12.05
C LEU A 106 -19.26 -1.63 -12.77
N VAL A 107 -19.28 -2.30 -13.91
CA VAL A 107 -20.50 -2.61 -14.67
C VAL A 107 -21.43 -3.51 -13.85
N CYS A 108 -20.93 -4.67 -13.40
CA CYS A 108 -21.72 -5.66 -12.65
C CYS A 108 -22.23 -5.12 -11.32
N GLY A 109 -21.43 -4.27 -10.65
CA GLY A 109 -21.83 -3.60 -9.41
C GLY A 109 -22.84 -2.47 -9.60
N GLY A 110 -23.24 -2.16 -10.84
CA GLY A 110 -24.09 -1.02 -11.15
C GLY A 110 -23.46 0.30 -10.73
N TYR A 111 -22.13 0.44 -10.92
CA TYR A 111 -21.39 1.63 -10.52
C TYR A 111 -21.87 2.84 -11.31
N VAL A 112 -22.45 3.81 -10.61
CA VAL A 112 -22.92 5.10 -11.14
C VAL A 112 -21.94 6.23 -10.77
N TYR A 113 -21.11 6.67 -11.73
CA TYR A 113 -20.25 7.84 -11.57
C TYR A 113 -21.00 9.12 -12.00
N ARG A 114 -21.29 10.06 -11.09
CA ARG A 114 -21.99 11.32 -11.41
C ARG A 114 -23.30 11.12 -12.21
N GLY A 115 -24.05 10.05 -11.91
CA GLY A 115 -25.29 9.70 -12.62
C GLY A 115 -25.09 8.80 -13.85
N TYR A 116 -23.85 8.49 -14.24
CA TYR A 116 -23.53 7.64 -15.37
C TYR A 116 -23.23 6.19 -14.96
N ALA A 117 -23.94 5.23 -15.56
CA ALA A 117 -23.71 3.80 -15.37
C ALA A 117 -22.92 3.20 -16.55
N PHE A 118 -21.85 2.45 -16.24
CA PHE A 118 -21.13 1.67 -17.25
C PHE A 118 -22.03 0.54 -17.74
N ARG A 119 -22.39 0.54 -19.03
CA ARG A 119 -23.25 -0.51 -19.62
C ARG A 119 -22.47 -1.67 -20.20
N THR A 120 -21.25 -1.41 -20.67
CA THR A 120 -20.38 -2.42 -21.27
C THR A 120 -19.07 -2.51 -20.49
N GLY A 121 -18.56 -3.73 -20.41
CA GLY A 121 -17.22 -4.00 -19.87
C GLY A 121 -16.11 -3.44 -20.76
N LEU A 122 -14.87 -3.55 -20.30
CA LEU A 122 -13.70 -3.23 -21.13
C LEU A 122 -13.52 -4.31 -22.20
N GLN A 123 -13.75 -3.96 -23.46
CA GLN A 123 -13.52 -4.88 -24.57
C GLN A 123 -12.04 -4.86 -24.97
N LEU A 124 -11.38 -6.02 -24.90
CA LEU A 124 -10.00 -6.16 -25.37
C LEU A 124 -10.03 -6.70 -26.80
N GLY A 125 -9.48 -5.92 -27.74
CA GLY A 125 -9.32 -6.33 -29.13
C GLY A 125 -8.18 -7.35 -29.29
N PRO A 126 -8.15 -8.09 -30.41
CA PRO A 126 -7.03 -8.98 -30.72
C PRO A 126 -5.74 -8.16 -30.88
N SER A 127 -4.59 -8.77 -30.62
CA SER A 127 -3.31 -8.15 -30.95
C SER A 127 -3.02 -8.26 -32.45
N TRP A 128 -2.51 -7.20 -33.07
CA TRP A 128 -2.12 -7.17 -34.48
C TRP A 128 -0.70 -6.63 -34.65
N ARG A 129 -0.05 -6.96 -35.77
CA ARG A 129 1.25 -6.40 -36.13
C ARG A 129 1.04 -5.16 -36.99
N GLU A 130 1.72 -4.07 -36.65
CA GLU A 130 1.69 -2.83 -37.42
C GLU A 130 3.10 -2.24 -37.45
N GLY A 131 3.71 -2.20 -38.65
CA GLY A 131 5.13 -1.92 -38.80
C GLY A 131 5.99 -2.93 -38.03
N ASN A 132 6.92 -2.43 -37.22
CA ASN A 132 7.85 -3.24 -36.43
C ASN A 132 7.29 -3.68 -35.06
N GLY A 133 6.13 -3.18 -34.66
CA GLY A 133 5.55 -3.42 -33.34
C GLY A 133 4.34 -4.35 -33.35
N VAL A 134 4.01 -4.90 -32.18
CA VAL A 134 2.73 -5.56 -31.92
C VAL A 134 1.84 -4.59 -31.16
N LYS A 135 0.65 -4.30 -31.69
CA LYS A 135 -0.34 -3.46 -31.02
C LYS A 135 -1.47 -4.32 -30.47
N THR A 136 -2.16 -3.80 -29.48
CA THR A 136 -3.44 -4.30 -28.99
C THR A 136 -4.32 -3.11 -28.65
N CYS A 137 -5.64 -3.30 -28.56
CA CYS A 137 -6.51 -2.21 -28.11
C CYS A 137 -7.45 -2.61 -27.00
N ALA A 138 -7.81 -1.63 -26.17
CA ALA A 138 -8.90 -1.73 -25.22
C ALA A 138 -9.94 -0.67 -25.59
N VAL A 139 -11.21 -1.06 -25.57
CA VAL A 139 -12.33 -0.24 -26.03
C VAL A 139 -13.37 -0.15 -24.93
N LEU A 140 -13.82 1.08 -24.66
CA LEU A 140 -14.96 1.37 -23.79
C LEU A 140 -16.00 2.12 -24.59
N GLU A 141 -17.23 1.64 -24.53
CA GLU A 141 -18.37 2.26 -25.20
C GLU A 141 -19.25 2.95 -24.17
N PHE A 142 -19.62 4.18 -24.47
CA PHE A 142 -20.42 5.03 -23.60
C PHE A 142 -21.66 5.51 -24.35
N PRO A 143 -22.85 4.92 -24.11
CA PRO A 143 -24.07 5.43 -24.71
C PRO A 143 -24.44 6.80 -24.12
N CYS A 144 -24.85 7.71 -24.98
CA CYS A 144 -25.34 9.05 -24.65
C CYS A 144 -26.64 8.98 -23.84
N SER A 145 -26.58 8.82 -22.52
CA SER A 145 -27.79 8.97 -21.71
C SER A 145 -28.22 10.44 -21.66
N ALA A 146 -29.54 10.70 -21.69
CA ALA A 146 -30.13 12.03 -21.58
C ALA A 146 -29.71 12.71 -20.27
N GLY A 147 -28.62 13.48 -20.29
CA GLY A 147 -28.31 14.43 -19.23
C GLY A 147 -26.85 14.72 -18.89
N CYS A 148 -25.86 13.86 -19.17
CA CYS A 148 -24.44 14.17 -18.91
C CYS A 148 -23.50 13.03 -19.34
N ILE A 149 -23.01 13.03 -20.58
CA ILE A 149 -21.63 12.56 -20.78
C ILE A 149 -20.75 13.78 -20.61
N THR A 150 -20.06 13.82 -19.47
CA THR A 150 -19.04 14.84 -19.21
C THR A 150 -17.69 14.23 -19.50
N ALA A 151 -16.73 15.09 -19.88
CA ALA A 151 -15.32 14.76 -19.94
C ALA A 151 -14.83 13.93 -18.73
N ASP A 152 -15.42 14.17 -17.56
CA ASP A 152 -15.12 13.48 -16.30
C ASP A 152 -15.25 11.95 -16.35
N ILE A 153 -16.19 11.40 -17.15
CA ILE A 153 -16.37 9.94 -17.28
C ILE A 153 -15.18 9.33 -18.02
N PHE A 154 -14.74 9.96 -19.11
CA PHE A 154 -13.55 9.52 -19.85
C PHE A 154 -12.28 9.67 -19.02
N VAL A 155 -12.18 10.76 -18.24
CA VAL A 155 -11.11 10.97 -17.27
C VAL A 155 -11.08 9.84 -16.22
N PHE A 156 -12.24 9.50 -15.66
CA PHE A 156 -12.35 8.41 -14.68
C PHE A 156 -11.98 7.06 -15.32
N ALA A 157 -12.49 6.75 -16.52
CA ALA A 157 -12.21 5.51 -17.22
C ALA A 157 -10.72 5.36 -17.54
N ALA A 158 -10.06 6.42 -18.01
CA ALA A 158 -8.61 6.43 -18.23
C ALA A 158 -7.85 6.22 -16.91
N LYS A 159 -8.21 6.94 -15.84
CA LYS A 159 -7.58 6.73 -14.52
C LYS A 159 -7.78 5.31 -13.99
N ALA A 160 -8.96 4.72 -14.19
CA ALA A 160 -9.25 3.34 -13.82
C ALA A 160 -8.38 2.36 -14.59
N LEU A 161 -8.28 2.52 -15.90
CA LEU A 161 -7.45 1.69 -16.76
C LEU A 161 -5.98 1.76 -16.31
N PHE A 162 -5.44 2.97 -16.16
CA PHE A 162 -4.05 3.22 -15.78
C PHE A 162 -3.76 3.10 -14.28
N SER A 163 -4.72 2.68 -13.46
CA SER A 163 -4.47 2.27 -12.07
C SER A 163 -3.69 0.96 -11.96
N ALA A 164 -3.67 0.18 -13.06
CA ALA A 164 -2.82 -0.97 -13.26
C ALA A 164 -1.39 -0.50 -13.56
N GLU A 165 -0.51 -0.54 -12.55
CA GLU A 165 0.92 -0.18 -12.72
C GLU A 165 1.61 -1.02 -13.81
N GLU A 166 1.10 -2.23 -14.05
CA GLU A 166 1.57 -3.18 -15.05
C GLU A 166 1.38 -2.67 -16.49
N LEU A 167 0.45 -1.74 -16.74
CA LEU A 167 0.33 -1.11 -18.06
C LEU A 167 1.53 -0.25 -18.41
N ASN A 168 2.34 0.16 -17.42
CA ASN A 168 3.58 0.89 -17.66
C ASN A 168 4.71 0.01 -18.27
N HIS A 169 4.43 -1.26 -18.57
CA HIS A 169 5.27 -2.08 -19.42
C HIS A 169 5.00 -1.87 -20.92
N MET A 170 3.89 -1.24 -21.30
CA MET A 170 3.60 -0.88 -22.68
C MET A 170 4.67 0.09 -23.20
N GLN A 171 5.02 0.04 -24.48
CA GLN A 171 6.02 0.95 -25.06
C GLN A 171 5.43 2.34 -25.34
N ALA A 172 4.17 2.39 -25.75
CA ALA A 172 3.43 3.60 -26.06
C ALA A 172 1.92 3.35 -25.92
N VAL A 173 1.15 4.41 -25.68
CA VAL A 173 -0.32 4.35 -25.73
C VAL A 173 -0.85 5.56 -26.47
N THR A 174 -1.71 5.29 -27.45
CA THR A 174 -2.50 6.31 -28.14
C THR A 174 -3.95 6.20 -27.68
N ILE A 175 -4.53 7.30 -27.20
CA ILE A 175 -5.96 7.38 -26.88
C ILE A 175 -6.68 8.01 -28.05
N ASN A 176 -7.77 7.40 -28.47
CA ASN A 176 -8.68 7.95 -29.46
C ASN A 176 -10.07 8.04 -28.85
N LEU A 177 -10.73 9.18 -29.03
CA LEU A 177 -12.14 9.37 -28.69
C LEU A 177 -12.95 9.46 -29.99
N TYR A 178 -13.91 8.58 -30.14
CA TYR A 178 -14.86 8.59 -31.25
C TYR A 178 -16.26 8.96 -30.76
N PHE A 179 -17.06 9.50 -31.67
CA PHE A 179 -18.49 9.72 -31.53
C PHE A 179 -19.17 9.30 -32.82
N ASN A 180 -20.05 8.29 -32.74
CA ASN A 180 -20.72 7.69 -33.92
C ASN A 180 -19.74 7.45 -35.08
N ASP A 181 -18.67 6.68 -34.81
CA ASP A 181 -17.59 6.32 -35.73
C ASP A 181 -16.69 7.49 -36.21
N SER A 182 -17.03 8.73 -35.89
CA SER A 182 -16.21 9.90 -36.21
C SER A 182 -15.20 10.17 -35.10
N ILE A 183 -13.94 10.38 -35.46
CA ILE A 183 -12.90 10.70 -34.48
C ILE A 183 -13.05 12.14 -34.00
N LEU A 184 -13.16 12.34 -32.69
CA LEU A 184 -13.20 13.65 -32.05
C LEU A 184 -11.81 14.13 -31.64
N GLY A 185 -10.92 13.20 -31.29
CA GLY A 185 -9.56 13.52 -30.93
C GLY A 185 -8.67 12.30 -30.74
N THR A 186 -7.37 12.54 -30.87
CA THR A 186 -6.29 11.55 -30.69
C THR A 186 -5.21 12.19 -29.83
N GLU A 187 -4.69 11.44 -28.85
CA GLU A 187 -3.58 11.86 -28.01
C GLU A 187 -2.61 10.69 -27.81
N ASP A 188 -1.33 10.91 -28.11
CA ASP A 188 -0.27 9.99 -27.73
C ASP A 188 0.18 10.33 -26.31
N LEU A 189 0.05 9.38 -25.38
CA LEU A 189 0.41 9.64 -23.99
C LEU A 189 1.93 9.73 -23.84
N PRO A 190 2.47 10.86 -23.34
CA PRO A 190 3.89 10.98 -23.12
C PRO A 190 4.34 10.04 -22.00
N VAL A 191 5.51 9.45 -22.25
CA VAL A 191 6.18 8.57 -21.31
C VAL A 191 7.03 9.43 -20.36
N ARG A 192 6.72 9.42 -19.07
CA ARG A 192 7.55 10.09 -18.04
C ARG A 192 8.45 9.07 -17.36
N VAL A 193 9.77 9.26 -17.50
CA VAL A 193 10.78 8.60 -16.66
C VAL A 193 10.99 9.49 -15.44
N ARG A 194 10.16 9.32 -14.40
CA ARG A 194 10.40 9.98 -13.11
C ARG A 194 11.38 9.14 -12.30
N LEU A 195 12.66 9.46 -12.40
CA LEU A 195 13.60 9.12 -11.34
C LEU A 195 13.80 10.37 -10.49
N PRO A 196 13.92 10.27 -9.16
CA PRO A 196 14.54 11.32 -8.39
C PRO A 196 15.94 11.58 -8.96
N PRO A 197 16.38 12.85 -9.04
CA PRO A 197 17.75 13.16 -9.40
C PRO A 197 18.68 12.42 -8.42
N PRO A 198 19.67 11.65 -8.88
CA PRO A 198 20.71 11.07 -8.01
C PRO A 198 21.29 12.12 -7.07
N ASP A 199 21.40 13.36 -7.54
CA ASP A 199 21.92 14.52 -6.80
C ASP A 199 21.13 14.82 -5.52
N ALA A 200 19.80 14.62 -5.52
CA ALA A 200 18.96 14.84 -4.34
C ALA A 200 19.27 13.81 -3.24
N ALA A 201 19.49 12.55 -3.61
CA ALA A 201 19.91 11.51 -2.68
C ALA A 201 21.33 11.77 -2.17
N ILE A 202 22.27 12.13 -3.06
CA ILE A 202 23.65 12.47 -2.69
C ILE A 202 23.66 13.64 -1.70
N ALA A 203 22.94 14.72 -1.97
CA ALA A 203 22.85 15.87 -1.08
C ALA A 203 22.26 15.49 0.28
N LEU A 204 21.08 14.86 0.30
CA LEU A 204 20.39 14.47 1.53
C LEU A 204 21.25 13.55 2.42
N TYR A 205 21.83 12.51 1.82
CA TYR A 205 22.61 11.50 2.55
C TYR A 205 24.05 11.92 2.83
N SER A 206 24.50 13.09 2.36
CA SER A 206 25.77 13.69 2.80
C SER A 206 25.71 14.22 4.23
N LEU A 207 24.50 14.46 4.77
CA LEU A 207 24.31 14.98 6.11
C LEU A 207 24.60 13.91 7.19
N PRO A 208 25.58 14.14 8.09
CA PRO A 208 25.89 13.24 9.20
C PRO A 208 24.69 12.77 10.02
N GLN A 209 23.78 13.69 10.33
CA GLN A 209 22.62 13.44 11.17
C GLN A 209 21.63 12.46 10.51
N ILE A 210 21.50 12.53 9.17
CA ILE A 210 20.68 11.60 8.41
C ILE A 210 21.34 10.23 8.37
N GLN A 211 22.66 10.18 8.15
CA GLN A 211 23.41 8.93 8.15
C GLN A 211 23.32 8.22 9.51
N ASP A 212 23.44 8.96 10.62
CA ASP A 212 23.31 8.40 11.98
C ASP A 212 21.94 7.72 12.16
N ILE A 213 20.85 8.40 11.82
CA ILE A 213 19.50 7.85 11.99
C ILE A 213 19.26 6.65 11.08
N LEU A 214 19.65 6.77 9.81
CA LEU A 214 19.55 5.69 8.86
C LEU A 214 20.31 4.47 9.37
N TYR A 215 21.55 4.67 9.84
CA TYR A 215 22.37 3.61 10.41
C TYR A 215 21.70 2.98 11.64
N ASP A 216 21.19 3.77 12.59
CA ASP A 216 20.50 3.27 13.78
C ASP A 216 19.31 2.38 13.41
N THR A 217 18.55 2.75 12.37
CA THR A 217 17.40 1.95 11.91
C THR A 217 17.77 0.70 11.11
N MET A 218 18.96 0.66 10.52
CA MET A 218 19.39 -0.41 9.61
C MET A 218 20.42 -1.36 10.22
N SER A 219 21.10 -0.92 11.28
CA SER A 219 22.12 -1.72 11.95
C SER A 219 21.55 -3.07 12.37
N SER A 220 22.30 -4.13 12.09
CA SER A 220 21.91 -5.52 12.35
C SER A 220 20.65 -5.97 11.60
N ARG A 221 20.34 -5.38 10.43
CA ARG A 221 19.21 -5.78 9.58
C ARG A 221 19.67 -5.97 8.15
N HIS A 222 19.04 -6.90 7.45
CA HIS A 222 19.12 -6.95 6.01
C HIS A 222 18.37 -5.75 5.41
N VAL A 223 18.97 -5.08 4.44
CA VAL A 223 18.41 -3.87 3.82
C VAL A 223 18.07 -4.14 2.35
N LEU A 224 16.87 -3.76 1.94
CA LEU A 224 16.48 -3.66 0.55
C LEU A 224 16.76 -2.23 0.08
N PHE A 225 17.45 -2.08 -1.05
CA PHE A 225 17.74 -0.77 -1.63
C PHE A 225 17.04 -0.60 -2.96
N THR A 226 16.75 0.65 -3.33
CA THR A 226 16.41 0.97 -4.71
C THR A 226 17.55 1.76 -5.36
N LEU A 227 18.12 1.25 -6.46
CA LEU A 227 19.30 1.80 -7.11
C LEU A 227 19.07 2.12 -8.60
N LYS A 228 19.77 3.14 -9.11
CA LYS A 228 19.73 3.52 -10.52
C LYS A 228 20.55 2.55 -11.37
N THR A 229 19.91 1.94 -12.36
CA THR A 229 20.58 1.07 -13.34
C THR A 229 21.31 1.89 -14.42
N PRO A 230 22.25 1.28 -15.17
CA PRO A 230 22.89 1.93 -16.32
C PRO A 230 21.89 2.42 -17.39
N LEU A 231 20.70 1.82 -17.46
CA LEU A 231 19.62 2.22 -18.37
C LEU A 231 18.79 3.41 -17.85
N GLY A 232 19.15 3.98 -16.71
CA GLY A 232 18.40 5.07 -16.09
C GLY A 232 17.04 4.63 -15.53
N SER A 233 16.84 3.35 -15.21
CA SER A 233 15.66 2.91 -14.44
C SER A 233 16.04 2.63 -12.99
N MET A 234 15.14 2.86 -12.03
CA MET A 234 15.32 2.40 -10.65
C MET A 234 15.02 0.91 -10.53
N ARG A 235 15.78 0.17 -9.71
CA ARG A 235 15.51 -1.23 -9.39
C ARG A 235 15.76 -1.52 -7.92
N GLN A 236 14.88 -2.34 -7.35
CA GLN A 236 15.09 -2.88 -6.02
C GLN A 236 16.16 -3.99 -6.06
N GLY A 237 17.03 -4.03 -5.06
CA GLY A 237 18.09 -5.00 -4.91
C GLY A 237 18.33 -5.32 -3.43
N MET A 238 18.48 -6.62 -3.14
CA MET A 238 18.64 -7.13 -1.77
C MET A 238 19.92 -7.93 -1.58
N MET A 239 20.64 -8.28 -2.67
CA MET A 239 21.80 -9.15 -2.60
C MET A 239 23.04 -8.53 -3.26
N VAL A 240 24.20 -8.83 -2.69
CA VAL A 240 25.51 -8.50 -3.25
C VAL A 240 26.28 -9.78 -3.58
N LYS A 241 26.99 -9.77 -4.70
CA LYS A 241 27.88 -10.88 -5.09
C LYS A 241 29.18 -10.75 -4.30
N THR A 242 29.42 -11.71 -3.42
CA THR A 242 30.69 -11.85 -2.70
C THR A 242 31.50 -13.01 -3.28
N LEU A 243 32.76 -13.17 -2.84
CA LEU A 243 33.58 -14.34 -3.19
C LEU A 243 32.93 -15.66 -2.71
N SER A 244 32.22 -15.61 -1.57
CA SER A 244 31.49 -16.74 -0.98
C SER A 244 30.08 -16.97 -1.56
N GLY A 245 29.70 -16.26 -2.62
CA GLY A 245 28.37 -16.33 -3.22
C GLY A 245 27.50 -15.10 -2.91
N TRP A 246 26.20 -15.27 -3.06
CA TRP A 246 25.22 -14.19 -2.84
C TRP A 246 24.96 -14.00 -1.36
N LYS A 247 25.03 -12.76 -0.90
CA LYS A 247 24.67 -12.40 0.47
C LYS A 247 23.64 -11.29 0.45
N ASN A 248 22.74 -11.30 1.44
CA ASN A 248 21.90 -10.15 1.70
C ASN A 248 22.77 -8.92 1.98
N VAL A 249 22.26 -7.75 1.62
CA VAL A 249 22.97 -6.51 1.89
C VAL A 249 22.74 -6.11 3.35
N GLU A 250 23.81 -5.76 4.03
CA GLU A 250 23.82 -5.24 5.39
C GLU A 250 24.59 -3.92 5.38
N ILE A 251 24.16 -2.95 6.19
CA ILE A 251 24.93 -1.73 6.46
C ILE A 251 25.61 -1.92 7.81
N THR A 252 26.93 -2.08 7.78
CA THR A 252 27.75 -2.44 8.95
C THR A 252 28.44 -1.25 9.58
N CYS A 253 28.61 -0.16 8.82
CA CYS A 253 29.05 1.12 9.37
C CYS A 253 28.35 2.29 8.69
N ARG A 254 28.48 3.47 9.28
CA ARG A 254 27.81 4.68 8.81
C ARG A 254 28.30 5.12 7.43
N GLU A 255 29.59 5.00 7.17
CA GLU A 255 30.24 5.42 5.93
C GLU A 255 29.74 4.65 4.71
N GLU A 256 29.29 3.40 4.90
CA GLU A 256 28.72 2.57 3.83
C GLU A 256 27.43 3.17 3.27
N LEU A 257 26.66 3.94 4.05
CA LEU A 257 25.42 4.58 3.58
C LEU A 257 25.69 5.55 2.45
N TYR A 258 26.56 6.54 2.71
CA TYR A 258 26.87 7.58 1.73
C TYR A 258 27.66 7.01 0.54
N THR A 259 28.61 6.11 0.82
CA THR A 259 29.38 5.44 -0.23
C THR A 259 28.47 4.66 -1.17
N SER A 260 27.48 3.94 -0.65
CA SER A 260 26.53 3.19 -1.49
C SER A 260 25.64 4.10 -2.35
N VAL A 261 25.31 5.30 -1.86
CA VAL A 261 24.55 6.29 -2.64
C VAL A 261 25.40 6.80 -3.81
N VAL A 262 26.65 7.20 -3.53
CA VAL A 262 27.57 7.78 -4.52
C VAL A 262 28.01 6.73 -5.55
N GLU A 263 28.43 5.55 -5.11
CA GLU A 263 29.01 4.52 -5.97
C GLU A 263 27.95 3.67 -6.69
N HIS A 264 26.76 3.52 -6.10
CA HIS A 264 25.74 2.61 -6.62
C HIS A 264 24.42 3.30 -6.98
N GLY A 265 24.31 4.62 -6.78
CA GLY A 265 23.10 5.37 -7.11
C GLY A 265 21.89 4.92 -6.30
N ILE A 266 22.11 4.50 -5.05
CA ILE A 266 21.04 4.12 -4.12
C ILE A 266 20.25 5.37 -3.73
N ALA A 267 18.93 5.31 -3.93
CA ALA A 267 18.02 6.35 -3.52
C ALA A 267 17.26 5.98 -2.24
N GLU A 268 16.94 4.71 -2.04
CA GLU A 268 15.99 4.28 -1.03
C GLU A 268 16.57 3.15 -0.18
N PHE A 269 16.27 3.20 1.12
CA PHE A 269 16.69 2.26 2.15
C PHE A 269 15.47 1.68 2.87
N MET A 270 15.29 0.36 2.83
CA MET A 270 14.17 -0.35 3.45
C MET A 270 14.69 -1.52 4.30
N PRO A 271 15.00 -1.30 5.59
CA PRO A 271 15.42 -2.37 6.49
C PRO A 271 14.33 -3.42 6.70
N ALA A 272 14.75 -4.65 7.00
CA ALA A 272 13.87 -5.70 7.51
C ALA A 272 13.22 -5.31 8.84
N VAL A 273 12.01 -5.81 9.09
CA VAL A 273 11.32 -5.66 10.38
C VAL A 273 11.95 -6.52 11.50
N ASN A 274 12.73 -7.55 11.15
CA ASN A 274 13.57 -8.34 12.06
C ASN A 274 15.05 -7.98 11.95
N ARG A 275 15.82 -8.30 13.00
CA ARG A 275 17.29 -8.29 12.93
C ARG A 275 17.82 -9.57 12.27
N VAL A 276 19.06 -9.54 11.79
CA VAL A 276 19.72 -10.65 11.09
C VAL A 276 19.91 -11.87 12.01
N ASP A 277 20.13 -11.62 13.29
CA ASP A 277 20.37 -12.61 14.35
C ASP A 277 19.08 -13.03 15.09
N GLU A 278 17.92 -12.57 14.64
CA GLU A 278 16.64 -12.82 15.30
C GLU A 278 15.64 -13.55 14.37
N ASP A 279 15.02 -14.61 14.90
CA ASP A 279 13.94 -15.34 14.23
C ASP A 279 12.55 -14.77 14.54
N TYR A 280 12.48 -13.54 15.06
CA TYR A 280 11.25 -12.85 15.45
C TYR A 280 11.24 -11.39 14.99
N PRO A 281 10.05 -10.75 14.86
CA PRO A 281 9.97 -9.34 14.52
C PRO A 281 10.45 -8.47 15.68
N SER A 282 11.36 -7.55 15.38
CA SER A 282 11.83 -6.50 16.30
C SER A 282 10.97 -5.21 16.24
N SER A 283 10.00 -5.19 15.32
CA SER A 283 8.96 -4.17 15.25
C SER A 283 7.75 -4.68 14.48
N ILE A 284 6.56 -4.28 14.90
CA ILE A 284 5.33 -4.42 14.12
C ILE A 284 5.11 -3.15 13.32
N THR A 285 4.69 -3.27 12.06
CA THR A 285 4.47 -2.15 11.16
C THR A 285 3.04 -2.12 10.68
N ILE A 286 2.41 -0.95 10.69
CA ILE A 286 1.08 -0.70 10.11
C ILE A 286 1.26 0.35 9.02
N GLU A 287 0.85 0.05 7.79
CA GLU A 287 0.91 1.02 6.70
C GLU A 287 -0.51 1.35 6.24
N THR A 288 -0.83 2.63 6.09
CA THR A 288 -2.15 3.06 5.61
C THR A 288 -2.05 3.51 4.16
N ASP A 289 -2.61 2.74 3.23
CA ASP A 289 -2.40 2.93 1.80
C ASP A 289 -3.71 3.17 1.03
N PRO A 290 -3.99 4.38 0.52
CA PRO A 290 -5.21 4.64 -0.21
C PRO A 290 -5.16 3.93 -1.57
N GLY A 291 -6.22 3.24 -1.93
CA GLY A 291 -6.36 2.65 -3.25
C GLY A 291 -6.32 3.72 -4.35
N SER A 292 -5.76 3.37 -5.50
CA SER A 292 -5.61 4.33 -6.63
C SER A 292 -6.95 4.88 -7.12
N MET A 293 -8.02 4.07 -7.08
CA MET A 293 -9.35 4.56 -7.45
C MET A 293 -9.98 5.46 -6.39
N MET A 294 -9.72 5.21 -5.11
CA MET A 294 -10.11 6.15 -4.05
C MET A 294 -9.49 7.53 -4.30
N GLU A 295 -8.20 7.61 -4.62
CA GLU A 295 -7.56 8.88 -5.00
C GLU A 295 -8.12 9.48 -6.28
N ALA A 296 -8.49 8.65 -7.26
CA ALA A 296 -9.06 9.12 -8.52
C ALA A 296 -10.43 9.79 -8.31
N VAL A 297 -11.28 9.25 -7.43
CA VAL A 297 -12.66 9.73 -7.22
C VAL A 297 -12.78 10.81 -6.15
N LEU A 298 -12.02 10.71 -5.06
CA LEU A 298 -12.02 11.71 -3.99
C LEU A 298 -11.05 12.86 -4.27
N GLY A 299 -10.00 12.59 -5.05
CA GLY A 299 -8.85 13.47 -5.20
C GLY A 299 -7.83 13.30 -4.06
N LYS A 300 -6.56 13.57 -4.36
CA LYS A 300 -5.41 13.37 -3.45
C LYS A 300 -5.60 14.00 -2.07
N ARG A 301 -6.04 15.27 -2.02
CA ARG A 301 -6.23 16.00 -0.75
C ARG A 301 -7.26 15.31 0.15
N LYS A 302 -8.40 14.90 -0.41
CA LYS A 302 -9.47 14.28 0.37
C LYS A 302 -9.11 12.86 0.81
N SER A 303 -8.47 12.08 -0.06
CA SER A 303 -7.91 10.77 0.30
C SER A 303 -6.86 10.88 1.40
N TRP A 304 -6.00 11.90 1.35
CA TRP A 304 -5.01 12.19 2.40
C TRP A 304 -5.64 12.54 3.74
N ILE A 305 -6.70 13.37 3.74
CA ILE A 305 -7.46 13.70 4.97
C ILE A 305 -8.07 12.42 5.56
N LEU A 306 -8.70 11.57 4.74
CA LEU A 306 -9.24 10.30 5.21
C LEU A 306 -8.15 9.40 5.78
N ASN A 307 -7.01 9.31 5.09
CA ASN A 307 -5.87 8.51 5.53
C ASN A 307 -5.33 8.99 6.89
N THR A 308 -5.13 10.30 7.04
CA THR A 308 -4.66 10.93 8.29
C THR A 308 -5.66 10.72 9.43
N TYR A 309 -6.95 10.90 9.16
CA TYR A 309 -8.02 10.61 10.12
C TYR A 309 -8.00 9.15 10.61
N VAL A 310 -7.92 8.19 9.69
CA VAL A 310 -7.84 6.76 10.04
C VAL A 310 -6.57 6.45 10.82
N THR A 311 -5.45 7.06 10.44
CA THR A 311 -4.18 6.94 11.16
C THR A 311 -4.32 7.44 12.60
N GLU A 312 -4.96 8.60 12.84
CA GLU A 312 -5.25 9.07 14.21
C GLU A 312 -6.10 8.09 15.03
N LYS A 313 -7.07 7.41 14.39
CA LYS A 313 -7.85 6.36 15.07
C LYS A 313 -6.97 5.18 15.47
N ILE A 314 -6.03 4.78 14.62
CA ILE A 314 -5.04 3.75 14.96
C ILE A 314 -4.19 4.22 16.14
N LEU A 315 -3.64 5.45 16.10
CA LEU A 315 -2.84 5.99 17.20
C LEU A 315 -3.63 6.01 18.51
N GLY A 316 -4.89 6.44 18.47
CA GLY A 316 -5.79 6.42 19.64
C GLY A 316 -6.03 5.03 20.21
N ILE A 317 -6.08 3.97 19.37
CA ILE A 317 -6.09 2.59 19.85
C ILE A 317 -4.78 2.30 20.60
N LEU A 318 -3.63 2.55 19.96
CA LEU A 318 -2.32 2.23 20.55
C LEU A 318 -2.11 2.91 21.91
N GLU A 319 -2.48 4.19 22.04
CA GLU A 319 -2.40 4.93 23.31
C GLU A 319 -3.29 4.34 24.41
N ARG A 320 -4.53 3.92 24.09
CA ARG A 320 -5.42 3.29 25.08
C ARG A 320 -4.86 1.99 25.65
N TYR A 321 -4.00 1.31 24.90
CA TYR A 321 -3.31 0.09 25.33
C TYR A 321 -1.86 0.34 25.76
N ASN A 322 -1.47 1.60 25.97
CA ASN A 322 -0.12 2.03 26.34
C ASN A 322 0.97 1.48 25.41
N LEU A 323 0.67 1.41 24.12
CA LEU A 323 1.60 0.97 23.10
C LEU A 323 2.37 2.17 22.53
N TYR A 324 3.67 2.25 22.78
CA TYR A 324 4.62 3.13 22.14
C TYR A 324 4.71 2.87 20.64
N TYR A 325 4.72 3.94 19.85
CA TYR A 325 4.90 3.86 18.40
C TYR A 325 5.68 5.06 17.88
N MET A 326 6.14 4.92 16.64
CA MET A 326 6.62 6.02 15.81
C MET A 326 5.75 6.06 14.56
N VAL A 327 5.26 7.24 14.20
CA VAL A 327 4.51 7.45 12.96
C VAL A 327 5.28 8.36 12.03
N LYS A 328 5.28 8.04 10.74
CA LYS A 328 5.98 8.79 9.71
C LYS A 328 5.23 8.78 8.40
N PHE A 329 5.32 9.87 7.65
CA PHE A 329 4.92 9.89 6.26
C PHE A 329 5.78 8.89 5.49
N SER A 330 5.13 8.06 4.66
CA SER A 330 5.81 7.06 3.85
C SER A 330 6.82 7.68 2.87
N GLY A 331 6.61 8.91 2.41
CA GLY A 331 7.28 9.43 1.20
C GLY A 331 6.50 9.13 -0.09
N ASN A 332 5.31 8.53 0.01
CA ASN A 332 4.42 8.32 -1.13
C ASN A 332 3.02 8.89 -0.87
N LYS A 333 2.06 8.05 -0.45
CA LYS A 333 0.63 8.40 -0.32
C LYS A 333 0.03 8.13 1.05
N GLY A 334 0.82 7.58 1.98
CA GLY A 334 0.30 7.13 3.26
C GLY A 334 1.21 7.25 4.46
N TRP A 335 0.73 6.77 5.60
CA TRP A 335 1.43 6.78 6.87
C TRP A 335 1.99 5.40 7.19
N HIS A 336 3.18 5.36 7.77
CA HIS A 336 3.75 4.16 8.37
C HIS A 336 3.79 4.35 9.87
N ILE A 337 3.27 3.39 10.61
CA ILE A 337 3.35 3.30 12.07
C ILE A 337 4.27 2.14 12.40
N GLN A 338 5.30 2.37 13.19
CA GLN A 338 6.23 1.36 13.66
C GLN A 338 6.11 1.22 15.18
N ILE A 339 5.81 0.02 15.63
CA ILE A 339 5.62 -0.34 17.04
C ILE A 339 6.83 -1.20 17.43
N PRO A 340 7.81 -0.67 18.16
CA PRO A 340 8.98 -1.44 18.59
C PRO A 340 8.53 -2.56 19.55
N VAL A 341 8.93 -3.80 19.25
CA VAL A 341 8.60 -4.99 20.04
C VAL A 341 9.76 -5.98 20.01
N GLU A 342 9.86 -6.84 21.02
CA GLU A 342 10.69 -8.04 20.96
C GLU A 342 9.79 -9.26 21.15
N LEU A 343 9.05 -9.62 20.09
CA LEU A 343 8.06 -10.69 20.16
C LEU A 343 8.72 -12.06 19.96
N LYS A 344 9.48 -12.51 20.95
CA LYS A 344 10.22 -13.79 20.90
C LYS A 344 9.28 -15.01 20.83
N GLU A 345 8.12 -14.90 21.46
CA GLU A 345 7.10 -15.94 21.52
C GLU A 345 5.72 -15.35 21.19
N PRO A 346 4.78 -16.16 20.66
CA PRO A 346 3.38 -15.74 20.52
C PRO A 346 2.77 -15.34 21.87
N PHE A 347 1.88 -14.36 21.86
CA PHE A 347 1.16 -13.93 23.07
C PHE A 347 0.33 -15.07 23.66
N THR A 348 0.31 -15.19 24.99
CA THR A 348 -0.42 -16.26 25.71
C THR A 348 -1.90 -16.24 25.34
N VAL A 349 -2.50 -15.05 25.34
CA VAL A 349 -3.91 -14.84 24.96
C VAL A 349 -4.20 -15.35 23.54
N TYR A 350 -3.30 -15.11 22.59
CA TYR A 350 -3.47 -15.58 21.22
C TYR A 350 -3.41 -17.11 21.16
N GLN A 351 -2.44 -17.72 21.84
CA GLN A 351 -2.32 -19.17 21.92
C GLN A 351 -3.54 -19.82 22.57
N ASP A 352 -4.08 -19.23 23.63
CA ASP A 352 -5.24 -19.75 24.35
C ASP A 352 -6.52 -19.63 23.50
N ILE A 353 -6.68 -18.55 22.74
CA ILE A 353 -7.75 -18.43 21.75
C ILE A 353 -7.65 -19.53 20.70
N VAL A 354 -6.47 -19.77 20.14
CA VAL A 354 -6.27 -20.83 19.13
C VAL A 354 -6.57 -22.20 19.73
N LYS A 355 -6.09 -22.50 20.95
CA LYS A 355 -6.44 -23.74 21.65
C LYS A 355 -7.95 -23.87 21.84
N THR A 356 -8.64 -22.79 22.21
CA THR A 356 -10.10 -22.80 22.43
C THR A 356 -10.87 -23.11 21.16
N ILE A 357 -10.48 -22.52 20.02
CA ILE A 357 -11.07 -22.83 18.71
C ILE A 357 -10.91 -24.31 18.40
N VAL A 358 -9.67 -24.82 18.52
CA VAL A 358 -9.35 -26.23 18.25
C VAL A 358 -10.16 -27.16 19.16
N THR A 359 -10.25 -26.87 20.46
CA THR A 359 -11.00 -27.69 21.42
C THR A 359 -12.49 -27.68 21.11
N ARG A 360 -13.11 -26.49 20.96
CA ARG A 360 -14.56 -26.33 20.70
C ARG A 360 -15.02 -27.12 19.47
N ASP A 361 -14.24 -27.09 18.39
CA ASP A 361 -14.60 -27.73 17.13
C ASP A 361 -14.41 -29.27 17.19
N THR A 362 -13.71 -29.78 18.22
CA THR A 362 -13.44 -31.21 18.42
C THR A 362 -14.25 -31.86 19.55
N ASP A 363 -14.75 -31.10 20.52
CA ASP A 363 -15.43 -31.62 21.73
C ASP A 363 -16.75 -32.36 21.43
N SER A 364 -17.37 -32.13 20.28
CA SER A 364 -18.59 -32.82 19.85
C SER A 364 -18.35 -34.14 19.11
N LEU A 365 -17.08 -34.49 18.85
CA LEU A 365 -16.68 -35.65 18.08
C LEU A 365 -16.27 -36.81 19.01
N SER A 366 -16.41 -38.05 18.53
CA SER A 366 -15.83 -39.20 19.24
C SER A 366 -14.30 -39.07 19.34
N GLN A 367 -13.66 -39.77 20.28
CA GLN A 367 -12.22 -39.61 20.54
C GLN A 367 -11.32 -39.79 19.29
N GLU A 368 -11.62 -40.75 18.41
CA GLU A 368 -10.90 -40.94 17.14
C GLU A 368 -11.19 -39.81 16.13
N GLN A 369 -12.46 -39.43 15.97
CA GLN A 369 -12.86 -38.34 15.08
C GLN A 369 -12.31 -36.98 15.54
N GLY A 370 -12.28 -36.74 16.85
CA GLY A 370 -11.72 -35.54 17.45
C GLY A 370 -10.21 -35.45 17.26
N THR A 371 -9.49 -36.57 17.31
CA THR A 371 -8.04 -36.58 17.03
C THR A 371 -7.76 -36.24 15.57
N ALA A 372 -8.47 -36.87 14.63
CA ALA A 372 -8.31 -36.59 13.20
C ALA A 372 -8.73 -35.15 12.82
N ALA A 373 -9.86 -34.66 13.35
CA ALA A 373 -10.32 -33.29 13.13
C ALA A 373 -9.38 -32.26 13.77
N ARG A 374 -8.82 -32.55 14.96
CA ARG A 374 -7.80 -31.72 15.60
C ARG A 374 -6.58 -31.61 14.71
N ASP A 375 -6.11 -32.71 14.16
CA ASP A 375 -4.99 -32.71 13.23
C ASP A 375 -5.35 -31.93 11.97
N GLU A 376 -6.53 -32.11 11.37
CA GLU A 376 -6.96 -31.34 10.19
C GLU A 376 -7.04 -29.82 10.46
N ILE A 377 -7.62 -29.40 11.59
CA ILE A 377 -7.70 -27.99 12.00
C ILE A 377 -6.31 -27.43 12.25
N LEU A 378 -5.45 -28.17 12.98
CA LEU A 378 -4.05 -27.80 13.17
C LEU A 378 -3.27 -27.77 11.85
N GLN A 379 -3.77 -28.45 10.81
CA GLN A 379 -3.14 -28.48 9.50
C GLN A 379 -3.56 -27.29 8.60
N LEU A 380 -4.62 -26.54 8.97
CA LEU A 380 -4.97 -25.28 8.31
C LEU A 380 -3.79 -24.30 8.42
N GLU A 381 -3.40 -23.68 7.31
CA GLU A 381 -2.20 -22.82 7.23
C GLU A 381 -2.21 -21.69 8.26
N GLU A 382 -3.40 -21.13 8.53
CA GLU A 382 -3.62 -20.09 9.55
C GLU A 382 -3.42 -20.60 10.98
N VAL A 383 -3.71 -21.88 11.24
CA VAL A 383 -3.49 -22.51 12.54
C VAL A 383 -2.05 -23.00 12.66
N LYS A 384 -1.45 -23.64 11.64
CA LYS A 384 -0.01 -24.01 11.66
C LYS A 384 0.90 -22.85 12.05
N SER A 385 0.52 -21.66 11.64
CA SER A 385 1.28 -20.43 11.83
C SER A 385 1.06 -19.78 13.21
N TYR A 386 0.23 -20.33 14.12
CA TYR A 386 -0.02 -19.69 15.42
C TYR A 386 1.23 -19.61 16.32
N LYS A 387 2.25 -20.44 16.04
CA LYS A 387 3.54 -20.43 16.70
C LYS A 387 4.54 -19.44 16.08
N ASP A 388 4.23 -18.90 14.91
CA ASP A 388 5.08 -17.94 14.20
C ASP A 388 4.79 -16.51 14.70
N PRO A 389 5.74 -15.84 15.37
CA PRO A 389 5.54 -14.48 15.86
C PRO A 389 5.30 -13.46 14.73
N PHE A 390 5.77 -13.71 13.49
CA PHE A 390 5.44 -12.87 12.34
C PHE A 390 3.97 -13.01 11.92
N PHE A 391 3.40 -14.20 12.05
CA PHE A 391 1.96 -14.40 11.81
C PHE A 391 1.13 -13.67 12.87
N VAL A 392 1.51 -13.77 14.14
CA VAL A 392 0.85 -13.03 15.25
C VAL A 392 0.92 -11.52 15.00
N ALA A 393 2.09 -11.00 14.60
CA ALA A 393 2.26 -9.59 14.23
C ALA A 393 1.29 -9.17 13.12
N ARG A 394 1.12 -9.99 12.06
CA ARG A 394 0.14 -9.72 10.99
C ARG A 394 -1.30 -9.68 11.52
N ARG A 395 -1.71 -10.71 12.28
CA ARG A 395 -3.06 -10.80 12.85
C ARG A 395 -3.37 -9.66 13.83
N PHE A 396 -2.37 -9.19 14.58
CA PHE A 396 -2.53 -7.99 15.41
C PHE A 396 -2.91 -6.77 14.57
N VAL A 397 -2.24 -6.54 13.43
CA VAL A 397 -2.55 -5.42 12.53
C VAL A 397 -3.93 -5.57 11.89
N ASP A 398 -4.29 -6.78 11.45
CA ASP A 398 -5.64 -7.09 10.95
C ASP A 398 -6.71 -6.72 11.99
N LEU A 399 -6.47 -7.07 13.25
CA LEU A 399 -7.39 -6.80 14.36
C LEU A 399 -7.46 -5.30 14.70
N VAL A 400 -6.34 -4.57 14.65
CA VAL A 400 -6.33 -3.11 14.75
C VAL A 400 -7.18 -2.50 13.63
N GLY A 401 -7.01 -2.98 12.39
CA GLY A 401 -7.80 -2.51 11.26
C GLY A 401 -9.30 -2.79 11.41
N ALA A 402 -9.67 -4.01 11.82
CA ALA A 402 -11.04 -4.37 12.11
C ALA A 402 -11.65 -3.52 13.25
N ARG A 403 -10.86 -3.24 14.30
CA ARG A 403 -11.29 -2.36 15.39
C ARG A 403 -11.60 -0.96 14.86
N VAL A 404 -10.74 -0.40 14.01
CA VAL A 404 -11.01 0.89 13.38
C VAL A 404 -12.30 0.84 12.58
N MET A 405 -12.42 -0.15 11.67
CA MET A 405 -13.57 -0.34 10.79
C MET A 405 -14.90 -0.33 11.51
N PHE A 406 -15.02 -1.05 12.63
CA PHE A 406 -16.30 -1.28 13.29
C PHE A 406 -16.56 -0.36 14.48
N TYR A 407 -15.53 0.25 15.09
CA TYR A 407 -15.70 0.94 16.37
C TYR A 407 -15.22 2.40 16.38
N GLU A 408 -14.26 2.78 15.53
CA GLU A 408 -13.58 4.08 15.68
C GLU A 408 -13.98 5.14 14.64
N LEU A 409 -14.63 4.75 13.53
CA LEU A 409 -15.02 5.65 12.44
C LEU A 409 -16.37 6.36 12.64
N ARG A 410 -16.80 6.52 13.90
CA ARG A 410 -18.11 7.07 14.31
C ARG A 410 -18.37 8.48 13.81
N ASP A 411 -17.32 9.26 13.60
CA ASP A 411 -17.37 10.66 13.21
C ASP A 411 -16.84 10.89 11.80
N ILE A 412 -16.82 9.85 10.96
CA ILE A 412 -16.32 9.94 9.58
C ILE A 412 -17.10 10.94 8.73
N GLY A 413 -18.35 11.25 9.09
CA GLY A 413 -19.14 12.30 8.42
C GLY A 413 -18.59 13.71 8.55
N ARG A 414 -17.64 13.94 9.47
CA ARG A 414 -16.87 15.19 9.55
C ARG A 414 -15.80 15.28 8.45
N ILE A 415 -15.39 14.13 7.92
CA ILE A 415 -14.29 14.01 6.96
C ILE A 415 -14.82 13.75 5.55
N LEU A 416 -15.78 12.84 5.40
CA LEU A 416 -16.39 12.49 4.13
C LEU A 416 -17.84 12.97 4.10
N THR A 417 -18.22 13.64 3.03
CA THR A 417 -19.62 13.98 2.78
C THR A 417 -20.36 12.77 2.23
N LEU A 418 -21.70 12.82 2.21
CA LEU A 418 -22.49 11.77 1.56
C LEU A 418 -22.17 11.64 0.07
N ASP A 419 -21.82 12.74 -0.61
CA ASP A 419 -21.40 12.72 -2.01
C ASP A 419 -20.07 11.97 -2.19
N ASP A 420 -19.12 12.17 -1.27
CA ASP A 420 -17.86 11.42 -1.25
C ASP A 420 -18.10 9.92 -1.08
N LEU A 421 -18.96 9.53 -0.15
CA LEU A 421 -19.32 8.13 0.10
C LEU A 421 -20.01 7.48 -1.09
N LYS A 422 -20.88 8.22 -1.80
CA LYS A 422 -21.50 7.76 -3.05
C LYS A 422 -20.45 7.50 -4.13
N LYS A 423 -19.46 8.37 -4.29
CA LYS A 423 -18.34 8.17 -5.23
C LYS A 423 -17.50 6.93 -4.91
N LEU A 424 -17.43 6.55 -3.64
CA LEU A 424 -16.77 5.33 -3.16
C LEU A 424 -17.63 4.07 -3.24
N HIS A 425 -18.88 4.18 -3.70
CA HIS A 425 -19.82 3.05 -3.80
C HIS A 425 -20.15 2.41 -2.46
N VAL A 426 -20.10 3.21 -1.41
CA VAL A 426 -20.54 2.77 -0.10
C VAL A 426 -22.06 2.68 -0.12
N SER A 427 -22.61 1.57 0.35
CA SER A 427 -24.06 1.40 0.40
C SER A 427 -24.68 2.48 1.29
N VAL A 428 -25.69 3.19 0.78
CA VAL A 428 -26.46 4.19 1.51
C VAL A 428 -27.91 3.72 1.58
N GLN A 429 -28.42 3.48 2.79
CA GLN A 429 -29.80 3.04 3.02
C GLN A 429 -30.59 4.14 3.72
N PRO A 430 -31.76 4.56 3.19
CA PRO A 430 -32.65 5.47 3.92
C PRO A 430 -33.04 4.88 5.27
N MET A 431 -33.05 5.68 6.32
CA MET A 431 -33.58 5.27 7.62
C MET A 431 -34.93 5.91 7.89
N LYS A 432 -35.81 5.18 8.58
CA LYS A 432 -37.00 5.81 9.15
C LYS A 432 -36.56 6.71 10.31
N ARG A 433 -37.26 7.84 10.49
CA ARG A 433 -36.97 8.80 11.56
C ARG A 433 -37.11 8.19 12.96
N GLU A 434 -37.93 7.14 13.10
CA GLU A 434 -38.11 6.39 14.34
C GLU A 434 -36.85 5.59 14.72
N ASP A 435 -36.15 5.03 13.73
CA ASP A 435 -34.90 4.28 13.90
C ASP A 435 -33.72 5.20 14.26
N TYR A 436 -33.86 6.52 14.07
CA TYR A 436 -32.86 7.53 14.40
C TYR A 436 -32.52 7.54 15.91
N LEU A 437 -33.49 7.20 16.75
CA LEU A 437 -33.29 7.18 18.21
C LEU A 437 -32.35 6.07 18.67
N LEU A 438 -32.06 5.09 17.82
CA LEU A 438 -31.09 4.03 18.11
C LEU A 438 -29.63 4.51 18.05
N LYS A 439 -29.37 5.78 17.67
CA LYS A 439 -28.04 6.44 17.67
C LYS A 439 -26.91 5.52 17.17
N ASP A 440 -27.16 4.83 16.06
CA ASP A 440 -26.12 4.06 15.39
C ASP A 440 -25.08 5.00 14.76
N LEU A 441 -23.85 4.50 14.67
CA LEU A 441 -22.63 5.27 14.43
C LEU A 441 -22.43 5.73 12.97
N ASP A 442 -23.40 5.42 12.11
CA ASP A 442 -23.24 5.44 10.65
C ASP A 442 -24.32 6.29 9.93
N ILE A 443 -24.95 7.22 10.65
CA ILE A 443 -26.11 7.98 10.17
C ILE A 443 -25.70 9.37 9.67
N TYR A 444 -26.14 9.74 8.46
CA TYR A 444 -25.95 11.05 7.85
C TYR A 444 -27.29 11.75 7.67
N GLU A 445 -27.37 13.02 8.07
CA GLU A 445 -28.53 13.87 7.79
C GLU A 445 -28.52 14.37 6.34
N THR A 446 -29.67 14.28 5.68
CA THR A 446 -29.85 14.77 4.30
C THR A 446 -31.14 15.56 4.18
N SER A 447 -31.31 16.32 3.08
CA SER A 447 -32.56 17.01 2.79
C SER A 447 -33.77 16.08 2.62
N ARG A 448 -33.54 14.76 2.46
CA ARG A 448 -34.59 13.73 2.33
C ARG A 448 -34.73 12.88 3.60
N GLY A 449 -34.08 13.25 4.70
CA GLY A 449 -34.04 12.50 5.96
C GLY A 449 -32.71 11.75 6.19
N PRO A 450 -32.57 11.08 7.34
CA PRO A 450 -31.36 10.38 7.72
C PRO A 450 -31.08 9.14 6.85
N VAL A 451 -29.81 8.88 6.57
CA VAL A 451 -29.36 7.70 5.81
C VAL A 451 -28.26 6.96 6.56
N LYS A 452 -28.28 5.62 6.54
CA LYS A 452 -27.23 4.74 7.09
C LYS A 452 -26.22 4.40 6.01
N VAL A 453 -24.93 4.46 6.36
CA VAL A 453 -23.81 4.25 5.45
C VAL A 453 -23.04 2.99 5.85
N GLY A 454 -22.67 2.14 4.89
CA GLY A 454 -21.83 0.95 5.14
C GLY A 454 -20.36 1.30 5.42
N ILE A 455 -20.04 1.90 6.59
CA ILE A 455 -18.67 2.37 6.91
C ILE A 455 -17.56 1.33 6.71
N PRO A 456 -17.71 0.03 7.07
CA PRO A 456 -16.65 -0.96 6.86
C PRO A 456 -16.20 -1.08 5.39
N GLN A 457 -17.02 -0.66 4.43
CA GLN A 457 -16.73 -0.77 3.01
C GLN A 457 -15.66 0.22 2.53
N ILE A 458 -15.30 1.24 3.33
CA ILE A 458 -14.27 2.23 2.93
C ILE A 458 -12.85 1.82 3.32
N LEU A 459 -12.69 0.80 4.17
CA LEU A 459 -11.39 0.29 4.59
C LEU A 459 -11.19 -1.15 4.12
N SER A 460 -9.93 -1.56 4.01
CA SER A 460 -9.53 -2.93 3.76
C SER A 460 -8.41 -3.31 4.74
N ILE A 461 -8.43 -4.54 5.23
CA ILE A 461 -7.33 -5.16 5.96
C ILE A 461 -6.64 -6.25 5.13
N ASN A 462 -7.24 -6.64 3.99
CA ASN A 462 -6.68 -7.66 3.11
C ASN A 462 -5.71 -7.05 2.07
N PRO A 463 -4.38 -7.31 2.18
CA PRO A 463 -3.42 -6.79 1.22
C PRO A 463 -3.39 -7.57 -0.11
N TYR A 464 -4.00 -8.75 -0.19
CA TYR A 464 -3.81 -9.67 -1.31
C TYR A 464 -4.75 -9.38 -2.49
N SER A 465 -5.92 -8.78 -2.24
CA SER A 465 -6.87 -8.43 -3.31
C SER A 465 -6.71 -6.98 -3.77
N ARG A 466 -5.73 -6.73 -4.66
CA ARG A 466 -5.49 -5.37 -5.23
C ARG A 466 -6.74 -4.77 -5.85
N PHE A 467 -7.60 -5.60 -6.45
CA PHE A 467 -8.87 -5.18 -7.06
C PHE A 467 -9.88 -4.71 -6.01
N ARG A 468 -10.13 -5.51 -4.96
CA ARG A 468 -11.13 -5.16 -3.92
C ARG A 468 -10.75 -3.91 -3.12
N ARG A 469 -9.45 -3.62 -2.98
CA ARG A 469 -8.96 -2.43 -2.26
C ARG A 469 -8.83 -1.16 -3.11
N GLN A 470 -9.15 -1.17 -4.41
CA GLN A 470 -8.99 0.01 -5.27
C GLN A 470 -9.74 1.25 -4.77
N PHE A 471 -10.95 1.04 -4.25
CA PHE A 471 -11.82 2.08 -3.70
C PHE A 471 -11.75 2.19 -2.18
N LYS A 472 -10.78 1.53 -1.55
CA LYS A 472 -10.65 1.44 -0.10
C LYS A 472 -9.34 2.04 0.37
N LEU A 473 -9.28 2.41 1.64
CA LEU A 473 -8.03 2.67 2.33
C LEU A 473 -7.57 1.38 2.98
N LEU A 474 -6.42 0.86 2.55
CA LEU A 474 -5.84 -0.35 3.10
C LEU A 474 -5.12 -0.04 4.42
N ILE A 475 -5.30 -0.90 5.41
CA ILE A 475 -4.47 -1.03 6.60
C ILE A 475 -3.60 -2.27 6.37
N ASP A 476 -2.39 -2.06 5.85
CA ASP A 476 -1.50 -3.08 5.34
C ASP A 476 -0.60 -3.64 6.44
N HIS A 477 -0.56 -4.97 6.51
CA HIS A 477 0.28 -5.74 7.41
C HIS A 477 1.38 -6.52 6.68
N SER A 478 1.51 -6.38 5.36
CA SER A 478 2.35 -7.23 4.50
C SER A 478 3.84 -7.11 4.78
N SER A 479 4.28 -6.01 5.39
CA SER A 479 5.65 -5.80 5.87
C SER A 479 5.98 -6.61 7.13
N ASN A 480 5.00 -7.21 7.83
CA ASN A 480 5.22 -8.02 9.03
C ASN A 480 5.55 -9.50 8.74
N LYS A 481 6.01 -9.82 7.54
CA LYS A 481 6.57 -11.15 7.24
C LYS A 481 8.03 -11.22 7.66
N ARG A 482 8.60 -12.43 7.79
CA ARG A 482 10.05 -12.60 7.92
C ARG A 482 10.74 -11.91 6.73
N GLU A 483 11.74 -11.07 7.01
CA GLU A 483 12.40 -10.23 6.02
C GLU A 483 11.48 -9.23 5.30
N GLY A 484 10.28 -8.98 5.83
CA GLY A 484 9.43 -7.90 5.35
C GLY A 484 10.11 -6.56 5.57
N LYS A 485 9.99 -5.66 4.59
CA LYS A 485 10.80 -4.44 4.52
C LYS A 485 9.92 -3.21 4.65
N LEU A 486 10.32 -2.29 5.51
CA LEU A 486 9.66 -0.99 5.64
C LEU A 486 10.68 0.10 5.31
N ARG A 487 10.29 1.09 4.50
CA ARG A 487 11.15 2.26 4.22
C ARG A 487 11.62 2.90 5.52
N SER A 488 12.91 3.18 5.64
CA SER A 488 13.42 3.86 6.83
C SER A 488 12.95 5.32 6.90
N VAL A 489 12.93 5.87 8.11
CA VAL A 489 12.76 7.30 8.33
C VAL A 489 13.93 8.06 7.70
N PHE A 490 13.65 9.21 7.11
CA PHE A 490 14.56 10.00 6.27
C PHE A 490 15.10 9.32 5.00
N SER A 491 14.64 8.11 4.66
CA SER A 491 14.89 7.54 3.34
C SER A 491 14.03 8.23 2.28
N LEU A 492 14.64 8.57 1.15
CA LEU A 492 13.97 8.99 -0.08
C LEU A 492 13.16 7.82 -0.66
N HIS A 493 12.01 8.12 -1.24
CA HIS A 493 11.24 7.18 -2.04
C HIS A 493 11.64 7.28 -3.51
N SER A 494 12.03 6.15 -4.10
CA SER A 494 12.62 6.13 -5.44
C SER A 494 11.66 6.51 -6.56
N LYS A 495 10.33 6.49 -6.35
CA LYS A 495 9.34 6.87 -7.37
C LYS A 495 8.95 8.35 -7.28
N THR A 496 8.78 8.89 -6.07
CA THR A 496 8.28 10.26 -5.86
C THR A 496 9.38 11.28 -5.62
N GLY A 497 10.58 10.83 -5.21
CA GLY A 497 11.65 11.71 -4.74
C GLY A 497 11.33 12.42 -3.42
N LEU A 498 10.33 11.94 -2.67
CA LEU A 498 9.97 12.49 -1.36
C LEU A 498 10.63 11.66 -0.26
N VAL A 499 11.03 12.34 0.80
CA VAL A 499 11.64 11.77 1.99
C VAL A 499 10.55 11.25 2.93
N SER A 500 10.77 10.08 3.51
CA SER A 500 9.91 9.57 4.59
C SER A 500 10.17 10.39 5.86
N LEU A 501 9.21 11.23 6.26
CA LEU A 501 9.39 12.16 7.39
C LEU A 501 8.65 11.72 8.64
N PRO A 502 9.23 11.84 9.85
CA PRO A 502 8.48 11.71 11.10
C PRO A 502 7.24 12.61 11.09
N ALA A 503 6.13 12.11 11.63
CA ALA A 503 4.96 12.95 11.80
C ALA A 503 5.19 13.99 12.89
N LEU A 504 4.57 15.17 12.73
CA LEU A 504 4.43 16.12 13.82
C LEU A 504 3.17 15.77 14.57
N LEU A 505 3.34 15.39 15.84
CA LEU A 505 2.26 15.14 16.76
C LEU A 505 2.19 16.25 17.80
N GLN A 506 0.98 16.61 18.19
CA GLN A 506 0.67 17.47 19.32
C GLN A 506 -0.17 16.67 20.30
N THR A 507 0.06 16.86 21.60
CA THR A 507 -0.78 16.22 22.63
C THR A 507 -1.89 17.18 23.00
N THR A 508 -3.14 16.80 22.72
CA THR A 508 -4.33 17.56 23.09
C THR A 508 -5.18 16.68 23.99
N GLU A 509 -5.48 17.13 25.21
CA GLU A 509 -6.26 16.36 26.19
C GLU A 509 -5.67 14.96 26.48
N GLY A 510 -4.33 14.86 26.52
CA GLY A 510 -3.64 13.59 26.76
C GLY A 510 -3.69 12.61 25.59
N THR A 511 -4.27 12.98 24.45
CA THR A 511 -4.26 12.15 23.24
C THR A 511 -3.40 12.80 22.15
N PRO A 512 -2.50 12.06 21.50
CA PRO A 512 -1.76 12.55 20.35
C PRO A 512 -2.68 12.78 19.15
N ARG A 513 -2.47 13.91 18.50
CA ARG A 513 -3.11 14.34 17.26
C ARG A 513 -2.03 14.79 16.30
N PHE A 514 -2.27 14.67 15.01
CA PHE A 514 -1.39 15.31 14.05
C PHE A 514 -1.46 16.83 14.22
N ASP A 515 -0.31 17.48 14.05
CA ASP A 515 -0.28 18.93 13.81
C ASP A 515 -1.26 19.26 12.66
N PRO A 516 -2.10 20.30 12.78
CA PRO A 516 -3.10 20.63 11.76
C PRO A 516 -2.53 20.79 10.36
N ARG A 517 -1.25 21.17 10.21
CA ARG A 517 -0.58 21.27 8.92
C ARG A 517 -0.34 19.92 8.26
N MET A 518 -0.18 18.85 9.05
CA MET A 518 0.01 17.48 8.51
C MET A 518 -1.28 16.91 7.87
N TRP A 519 -2.43 17.53 8.12
CA TRP A 519 -3.67 17.23 7.41
C TRP A 519 -3.72 17.81 5.99
N ASP A 520 -2.82 18.75 5.66
CA ASP A 520 -2.68 19.30 4.31
C ASP A 520 -1.67 18.47 3.51
N HIS A 521 -2.18 17.76 2.51
CA HIS A 521 -1.38 16.97 1.57
C HIS A 521 -0.25 17.79 0.93
N ASP A 522 -0.52 19.03 0.51
CA ASP A 522 0.46 19.82 -0.24
C ASP A 522 1.56 20.34 0.69
N PHE A 523 1.21 20.65 1.95
CA PHE A 523 2.19 20.93 2.99
C PHE A 523 3.13 19.74 3.20
N VAL A 524 2.58 18.54 3.41
CA VAL A 524 3.38 17.32 3.67
C VAL A 524 4.28 17.00 2.49
N HIS A 525 3.74 17.04 1.26
CA HIS A 525 4.53 16.79 0.04
C HIS A 525 5.63 17.84 -0.16
N THR A 526 5.35 19.12 0.08
CA THR A 526 6.36 20.17 -0.04
C THR A 526 7.40 20.05 1.05
N TRP A 527 7.02 19.65 2.26
CA TRP A 527 7.94 19.45 3.36
C TRP A 527 8.84 18.23 3.16
N ALA A 528 8.31 17.16 2.56
CA ALA A 528 9.03 15.94 2.24
C ALA A 528 9.98 16.05 1.03
N ARG A 529 10.10 17.22 0.37
CA ARG A 529 11.09 17.39 -0.71
C ARG A 529 12.51 17.31 -0.16
N ALA A 530 13.38 16.53 -0.81
CA ALA A 530 14.73 16.27 -0.34
C ALA A 530 15.53 17.55 -0.09
N GLU A 531 15.45 18.53 -0.99
CA GLU A 531 16.15 19.82 -0.87
C GLU A 531 15.69 20.58 0.38
N ARG A 532 14.39 20.59 0.64
CA ARG A 532 13.81 21.29 1.79
C ARG A 532 14.16 20.60 3.11
N VAL A 533 14.20 19.26 3.12
CA VAL A 533 14.64 18.49 4.29
C VAL A 533 16.12 18.76 4.56
N TYR A 534 16.95 18.74 3.52
CA TYR A 534 18.37 19.07 3.60
C TYR A 534 18.59 20.47 4.17
N ASP A 535 17.92 21.49 3.61
CA ASP A 535 18.04 22.88 4.06
C ASP A 535 17.65 23.03 5.54
N LYS A 536 16.56 22.40 5.96
CA LYS A 536 16.09 22.47 7.36
C LYS A 536 17.05 21.80 8.35
N ILE A 537 17.67 20.69 7.97
CA ILE A 537 18.61 19.99 8.83
C ILE A 537 19.96 20.70 8.88
N SER A 538 20.48 21.12 7.73
CA SER A 538 21.76 21.84 7.63
C SER A 538 21.73 23.20 8.35
N THR A 539 20.58 23.87 8.37
CA THR A 539 20.37 25.12 9.13
C THR A 539 20.02 24.90 10.60
N GLY A 540 19.89 23.64 11.07
CA GLY A 540 19.52 23.32 12.45
C GLY A 540 18.06 23.59 12.81
N ILE A 541 17.21 23.99 11.86
CA ILE A 541 15.77 24.22 12.10
C ILE A 541 15.04 22.91 12.43
N LEU A 542 15.47 21.81 11.81
CA LEU A 542 14.98 20.47 12.09
C LEU A 542 16.12 19.66 12.70
N HIS A 543 16.02 19.33 13.98
CA HIS A 543 16.88 18.33 14.60
C HIS A 543 16.26 16.94 14.41
N PRO A 544 16.87 16.07 13.58
CA PRO A 544 16.26 14.79 13.23
C PRO A 544 16.05 13.86 14.43
N ARG A 545 16.85 13.99 15.49
CA ARG A 545 16.71 13.19 16.71
C ARG A 545 15.55 13.64 17.61
N ASP A 546 15.23 14.93 17.62
CA ASP A 546 14.10 15.43 18.43
C ASP A 546 12.76 14.92 17.91
N SER A 547 12.70 14.60 16.61
CA SER A 547 11.54 14.02 15.95
C SER A 547 11.50 12.48 16.00
N ILE A 548 12.55 11.84 16.51
CA ILE A 548 12.64 10.39 16.70
C ILE A 548 12.99 10.13 18.16
N GLN A 549 11.97 10.09 19.02
CA GLN A 549 12.20 9.77 20.43
C GLN A 549 12.81 8.37 20.60
N PRO A 550 13.71 8.16 21.59
CA PRO A 550 14.27 6.86 21.88
C PRO A 550 13.15 5.84 22.08
N ARG A 551 13.24 4.71 21.37
CA ARG A 551 12.21 3.69 21.34
C ARG A 551 12.13 2.99 22.70
N LYS A 552 11.13 3.32 23.51
CA LYS A 552 10.71 2.40 24.57
C LYS A 552 10.13 1.16 23.91
N VAL A 553 10.67 0.00 24.26
CA VAL A 553 10.09 -1.28 23.83
C VAL A 553 8.76 -1.43 24.56
N ASN A 554 7.74 -1.83 23.82
CA ASN A 554 6.43 -2.07 24.40
C ASN A 554 6.41 -3.25 25.36
N GLU A 555 5.65 -3.10 26.43
CA GLU A 555 5.35 -4.21 27.32
C GLU A 555 4.32 -5.14 26.66
N GLN A 556 4.46 -6.44 26.88
CA GLN A 556 3.52 -7.45 26.35
C GLN A 556 2.10 -7.26 26.88
N SER A 557 1.95 -6.66 28.06
CA SER A 557 0.67 -6.43 28.76
C SER A 557 -0.34 -5.64 27.91
N GLY A 558 0.10 -4.58 27.22
CA GLY A 558 -0.75 -3.77 26.36
C GLY A 558 -1.30 -4.56 25.16
N PHE A 559 -0.44 -5.37 24.53
CA PHE A 559 -0.84 -6.24 23.42
C PHE A 559 -1.81 -7.33 23.88
N GLU A 560 -1.50 -8.02 24.98
CA GLU A 560 -2.37 -9.07 25.51
C GLU A 560 -3.75 -8.52 25.91
N GLN A 561 -3.80 -7.35 26.52
CA GLN A 561 -5.06 -6.69 26.83
C GLN A 561 -5.84 -6.32 25.57
N PHE A 562 -5.19 -5.82 24.52
CA PHE A 562 -5.83 -5.55 23.24
C PHE A 562 -6.41 -6.83 22.61
N LEU A 563 -5.65 -7.92 22.59
CA LEU A 563 -6.12 -9.20 22.06
C LEU A 563 -7.29 -9.75 22.86
N ARG A 564 -7.27 -9.61 24.19
CA ARG A 564 -8.35 -10.05 25.09
C ARG A 564 -9.64 -9.28 24.83
N ASP A 565 -9.57 -7.96 24.69
CA ASP A 565 -10.73 -7.09 24.44
C ASP A 565 -11.36 -7.33 23.05
N ASN A 566 -10.59 -7.91 22.13
CA ASN A 566 -10.99 -8.17 20.74
C ASN A 566 -10.94 -9.67 20.39
N ALA A 567 -11.04 -10.53 21.41
CA ALA A 567 -10.87 -11.97 21.25
C ALA A 567 -11.91 -12.60 20.31
N GLY A 568 -13.17 -12.15 20.37
CA GLY A 568 -14.20 -12.69 19.48
C GLY A 568 -13.99 -12.33 18.00
N LEU A 569 -13.48 -11.12 17.72
CA LEU A 569 -13.07 -10.76 16.35
C LEU A 569 -11.84 -11.54 15.91
N LEU A 570 -10.90 -11.79 16.81
CA LEU A 570 -9.73 -12.62 16.53
C LEU A 570 -10.14 -14.06 16.19
N ILE A 571 -11.10 -14.63 16.94
CA ILE A 571 -11.67 -15.95 16.62
C ILE A 571 -12.25 -15.95 15.22
N TYR A 572 -13.11 -14.98 14.91
CA TYR A 572 -13.71 -14.85 13.58
C TYR A 572 -12.64 -14.74 12.48
N LEU A 573 -11.61 -13.91 12.70
CA LEU A 573 -10.50 -13.72 11.78
C LEU A 573 -9.72 -15.02 11.51
N LEU A 574 -9.52 -15.85 12.54
CA LEU A 574 -8.77 -17.11 12.43
C LEU A 574 -9.60 -18.26 11.84
N GLN A 575 -10.93 -18.19 11.92
CA GLN A 575 -11.81 -19.21 11.35
C GLN A 575 -12.16 -18.90 9.88
N GLU A 576 -12.42 -17.64 9.57
CA GLU A 576 -13.01 -17.23 8.28
C GLU A 576 -12.05 -16.40 7.41
N GLY A 577 -10.88 -16.05 7.94
CA GLY A 577 -9.88 -15.21 7.28
C GLY A 577 -10.24 -13.72 7.24
N GLY A 578 -9.29 -12.91 6.77
CA GLY A 578 -9.45 -11.44 6.69
C GLY A 578 -10.52 -10.98 5.69
N GLU A 579 -10.77 -11.76 4.65
CA GLU A 579 -11.80 -11.44 3.64
C GLU A 579 -13.21 -11.49 4.20
N ALA A 580 -13.53 -12.53 4.97
CA ALA A 580 -14.83 -12.65 5.60
C ALA A 580 -15.05 -11.54 6.63
N LEU A 581 -14.00 -11.13 7.33
CA LEU A 581 -14.08 -10.05 8.32
C LEU A 581 -14.48 -8.72 7.66
N GLU A 582 -14.01 -8.43 6.44
CA GLU A 582 -14.43 -7.25 5.68
C GLU A 582 -15.91 -7.27 5.22
N LEU A 583 -16.54 -8.44 5.18
CA LEU A 583 -17.94 -8.60 4.78
C LEU A 583 -18.91 -8.41 5.95
N LEU A 584 -18.42 -8.33 7.19
CA LEU A 584 -19.26 -8.09 8.35
C LEU A 584 -19.87 -6.69 8.32
N THR A 585 -21.13 -6.63 8.76
CA THR A 585 -21.74 -5.35 9.17
C THR A 585 -21.27 -5.00 10.59
N THR A 586 -21.29 -3.72 10.96
CA THR A 586 -20.93 -3.28 12.32
C THR A 586 -21.68 -4.06 13.42
N PRO A 587 -23.02 -4.27 13.35
CA PRO A 587 -23.71 -5.07 14.35
C PRO A 587 -23.27 -6.55 14.38
N ALA A 588 -22.94 -7.13 13.21
CA ALA A 588 -22.44 -8.51 13.15
C ALA A 588 -21.05 -8.63 13.78
N ALA A 589 -20.15 -7.68 13.52
CA ALA A 589 -18.84 -7.62 14.15
C ALA A 589 -18.93 -7.44 15.68
N VAL A 590 -19.82 -6.56 16.15
CA VAL A 590 -20.07 -6.37 17.61
C VAL A 590 -20.58 -7.66 18.26
N ARG A 591 -21.53 -8.34 17.61
CA ARG A 591 -22.00 -9.65 18.08
C ARG A 591 -20.90 -10.69 18.07
N ALA A 592 -20.12 -10.78 16.99
CA ALA A 592 -19.00 -11.70 16.88
C ALA A 592 -18.00 -11.48 18.03
N ASN A 593 -17.62 -10.22 18.30
CA ASN A 593 -16.69 -9.91 19.37
C ASN A 593 -17.22 -10.28 20.77
N THR A 594 -18.53 -10.10 20.99
CA THR A 594 -19.16 -10.30 22.30
C THR A 594 -19.51 -11.76 22.57
N HIS A 595 -19.90 -12.52 21.54
CA HIS A 595 -20.47 -13.86 21.69
C HIS A 595 -19.51 -14.99 21.35
N LEU A 596 -18.52 -14.78 20.48
CA LEU A 596 -17.56 -15.84 20.14
C LEU A 596 -16.55 -16.10 21.26
N TRP A 597 -16.38 -15.15 22.19
CA TRP A 597 -15.51 -15.29 23.35
C TRP A 597 -16.25 -14.93 24.63
N ASN A 598 -16.51 -15.93 25.48
CA ASN A 598 -17.03 -15.72 26.83
C ASN A 598 -16.02 -16.24 27.87
N PRO A 599 -15.24 -15.34 28.52
CA PRO A 599 -14.24 -15.77 29.49
C PRO A 599 -14.85 -16.42 30.74
N LYS A 600 -16.17 -16.28 30.99
CA LYS A 600 -16.86 -16.93 32.12
C LYS A 600 -17.28 -18.38 31.85
N SER A 601 -17.07 -18.88 30.63
CA SER A 601 -17.33 -20.29 30.27
C SER A 601 -16.09 -21.18 30.35
N GLN A 602 -14.94 -20.59 30.70
CA GLN A 602 -13.68 -21.26 31.06
C GLN A 602 -13.53 -21.19 32.58
#